data_AF-A0A1F3JLW0-F1
#
_entry.id   AF-A0A1F3JLW0-F1
#
_cell.length_a   1.000
_cell.length_b   1.000
_cell.length_c   1.000
_cell.angle_alpha   90.00
_cell.angle_beta   90.00
_cell.angle_gamma   90.00
#
_symmetry.space_group_name_H-M   'P 1'
#
loop_
_entity.id
_entity.type
_entity.pdbx_description
1 polymer ?
#
loop_
_entity_poly.entity_id
_entity_poly.type
_entity_poly.pdbx_seq_one_letter_code
_entity_poly.pdbx_strand_id
1 'polypeptide(L)'
;MFAGLTLLAVVPSCTDLDEEVYDQLSGDILFQNEENVIYAFGGAYTNLYDLIGHKYNVGSDCGTDLLVVPQRGGDWEDGGEWHRYHWLTWTPSEGYISRSYDLNYKGIVLVNKLIATLELVETDAAKVAIAELRGLRAYYYLNLIDQFGNVVINDKFPVTDEFPKNSPRDSVYMFIKNELLEAMPLLAKENGGNYYGRITYYAGQILLAKLYLNAQVYTGIPQWEKAEAAIDSIMAGPFALETNISDNFIEDASNSKEHIFGVPFDQIKAQALEIHLFTLHYAMVSVFGITESGWNGLSAQESLYNLLAQDANDDRLNGLLYGPMYDKDGNPVQDASFEKFDPLNPKKPKDPDGINLNHTPFINMLQPNCLRQSGARIKKFNFVEGTGRYMGNDVPIYRYADVLLMKAEVRLRQGDASGALIYVNEVRTRAGAAPFAEVTFDNLLDERARELFAEGFRRSDLIRFGKYLDARWEKPDVSPDYVTIWPIPADEIGLNANLVQNPGY
;
A
#
# COMPACT_ATOMS: atom_id res chain seq x y z
N MET A 1 -6.22 73.47 53.91
CA MET A 1 -6.04 72.00 54.01
C MET A 1 -5.88 71.51 52.58
N PHE A 2 -4.69 70.96 52.26
CA PHE A 2 -4.14 70.63 50.93
C PHE A 2 -5.11 69.78 50.06
N ALA A 3 -5.42 70.12 48.81
CA ALA A 3 -4.62 70.10 47.57
C ALA A 3 -4.19 68.68 47.12
N GLY A 4 -4.66 68.23 45.94
CA GLY A 4 -4.18 67.02 45.28
C GLY A 4 -5.08 66.52 44.15
N LEU A 5 -4.99 67.15 42.98
CA LEU A 5 -5.62 66.70 41.73
C LEU A 5 -4.74 65.59 41.13
N THR A 6 -5.22 64.34 41.10
CA THR A 6 -4.45 63.19 40.63
C THR A 6 -4.41 63.13 39.11
N LEU A 7 -3.23 63.34 38.55
CA LEU A 7 -2.87 63.23 37.14
C LEU A 7 -2.67 61.74 36.78
N LEU A 8 -3.42 61.22 35.80
CA LEU A 8 -3.15 59.91 35.19
C LEU A 8 -1.83 59.98 34.41
N ALA A 9 -0.83 59.21 34.86
CA ALA A 9 0.38 58.94 34.08
C ALA A 9 0.17 57.67 33.26
N VAL A 10 0.17 57.83 31.94
CA VAL A 10 0.28 56.75 30.95
C VAL A 10 1.74 56.31 30.94
N VAL A 11 2.00 55.04 31.27
CA VAL A 11 3.33 54.44 31.10
C VAL A 11 3.39 53.88 29.69
N PRO A 12 4.33 54.31 28.82
CA PRO A 12 4.53 53.68 27.52
C PRO A 12 5.19 52.31 27.74
N SER A 13 4.42 51.24 27.49
CA SER A 13 4.92 49.88 27.33
C SER A 13 5.40 49.71 25.90
N CYS A 14 6.63 50.17 25.62
CA CYS A 14 7.40 49.70 24.48
C CYS A 14 8.61 48.96 25.06
N THR A 15 8.46 47.66 25.31
CA THR A 15 9.61 46.77 25.25
C THR A 15 9.88 46.54 23.77
N ASP A 16 10.96 47.13 23.25
CA ASP A 16 11.61 46.63 22.03
C ASP A 16 12.00 45.18 22.32
N LEU A 17 11.13 44.26 21.92
CA LEU A 17 11.53 42.91 21.60
C LEU A 17 12.08 43.00 20.19
N ASP A 18 13.39 43.22 20.08
CA ASP A 18 14.14 42.67 18.96
C ASP A 18 14.02 41.15 19.09
N GLU A 19 12.88 40.63 18.65
CA GLU A 19 12.69 39.22 18.39
C GLU A 19 13.60 38.95 17.19
N GLU A 20 14.76 38.35 17.44
CA GLU A 20 15.45 37.62 16.38
C GLU A 20 14.44 36.58 15.90
N VAL A 21 13.75 36.92 14.82
CA VAL A 21 12.97 35.96 14.06
C VAL A 21 14.01 34.95 13.59
N TYR A 22 14.03 33.77 14.19
CA TYR A 22 14.67 32.59 13.61
C TYR A 22 13.83 32.16 12.39
N ASP A 23 13.62 33.09 11.45
CA ASP A 23 13.05 32.83 10.15
C ASP A 23 14.17 32.15 9.36
N GLN A 24 13.95 30.87 9.06
CA GLN A 24 14.83 30.02 8.28
C GLN A 24 16.19 29.76 8.96
N LEU A 25 16.28 28.64 9.67
CA LEU A 25 17.51 27.85 9.61
C LEU A 25 17.78 27.58 8.11
N SER A 26 18.68 28.36 7.51
CA SER A 26 19.16 28.09 6.17
C SER A 26 19.72 26.67 6.15
N GLY A 27 19.45 25.91 5.08
CA GLY A 27 19.94 24.53 4.95
C GLY A 27 21.45 24.44 5.24
N ASP A 28 22.19 25.47 4.84
CA ASP A 28 23.62 25.60 5.07
C ASP A 28 24.04 25.52 6.55
N ILE A 29 23.18 25.92 7.50
CA ILE A 29 23.46 25.87 8.94
C ILE A 29 22.87 24.59 9.57
N LEU A 30 21.69 24.15 9.12
CA LEU A 30 21.03 22.97 9.67
C LEU A 30 21.83 21.70 9.40
N PHE A 31 22.36 21.54 8.19
CA PHE A 31 22.98 20.28 7.74
C PHE A 31 24.50 20.21 7.96
N GLN A 32 25.15 21.23 8.53
CA GLN A 32 26.57 21.17 8.93
C GLN A 32 26.83 20.26 10.14
N ASN A 33 25.80 19.95 10.93
CA ASN A 33 25.89 18.99 12.04
C ASN A 33 25.39 17.61 11.56
N GLU A 34 26.23 16.59 11.67
CA GLU A 34 25.90 15.21 11.27
C GLU A 34 24.63 14.66 11.96
N GLU A 35 24.36 15.06 13.21
CA GLU A 35 23.12 14.66 13.91
C GLU A 35 21.87 15.28 13.27
N ASN A 36 21.97 16.53 12.79
CA ASN A 36 20.86 17.22 12.15
C ASN A 36 20.55 16.66 10.75
N VAL A 37 21.55 16.14 10.04
CA VAL A 37 21.36 15.44 8.75
C VAL A 37 20.42 14.25 8.93
N ILE A 38 20.60 13.48 10.01
CA ILE A 38 19.80 12.28 10.30
C ILE A 38 18.35 12.63 10.63
N TYR A 39 18.11 13.67 11.45
CA TYR A 39 16.75 14.11 11.77
C TYR A 39 16.02 14.75 10.57
N ALA A 40 16.75 15.43 9.69
CA ALA A 40 16.15 16.17 8.60
C ALA A 40 15.71 15.30 7.41
N PHE A 41 16.38 14.16 7.11
CA PHE A 41 15.93 13.31 6.00
C PHE A 41 14.70 12.45 6.34
N GLY A 42 14.38 12.24 7.62
CA GLY A 42 13.15 11.54 8.04
C GLY A 42 11.87 12.16 7.48
N GLY A 43 11.89 13.47 7.18
CA GLY A 43 10.80 14.17 6.50
C GLY A 43 10.44 13.59 5.13
N ALA A 44 11.39 12.96 4.42
CA ALA A 44 11.15 12.35 3.11
C ALA A 44 10.19 11.15 3.17
N TYR A 45 10.21 10.43 4.30
CA TYR A 45 9.40 9.22 4.50
C TYR A 45 7.96 9.53 4.90
N THR A 46 7.67 10.75 5.35
CA THR A 46 6.33 11.12 5.83
C THR A 46 5.24 10.98 4.76
N ASN A 47 5.61 11.13 3.47
CA ASN A 47 4.68 10.93 2.37
C ASN A 47 4.24 9.45 2.19
N LEU A 48 4.99 8.49 2.76
CA LEU A 48 4.57 7.08 2.78
C LEU A 48 3.32 6.88 3.63
N TYR A 49 3.07 7.70 4.65
CA TYR A 49 1.84 7.58 5.45
C TYR A 49 0.60 7.85 4.59
N ASP A 50 0.65 8.86 3.73
CA ASP A 50 -0.45 9.16 2.80
C ASP A 50 -0.57 8.10 1.70
N LEU A 51 0.57 7.60 1.20
CA LEU A 51 0.62 6.64 0.08
C LEU A 51 0.16 5.23 0.50
N ILE A 52 0.46 4.82 1.72
CA ILE A 52 0.18 3.46 2.24
C ILE A 52 -1.05 3.47 3.15
N GLY A 53 -1.29 4.56 3.87
CA GLY A 53 -2.45 4.70 4.74
C GLY A 53 -3.76 4.86 3.97
N HIS A 54 -4.81 5.14 4.72
CA HIS A 54 -6.19 5.27 4.25
C HIS A 54 -6.59 3.99 3.49
N LYS A 55 -7.15 4.13 2.28
CA LYS A 55 -7.56 3.03 1.40
C LYS A 55 -6.53 2.59 0.37
N TYR A 56 -5.34 3.18 0.32
CA TYR A 56 -4.46 3.00 -0.85
C TYR A 56 -3.67 1.69 -0.84
N ASN A 57 -3.21 1.24 0.33
CA ASN A 57 -2.55 -0.07 0.42
C ASN A 57 -3.54 -1.20 0.14
N VAL A 58 -4.48 -1.46 1.04
CA VAL A 58 -5.45 -2.56 0.88
C VAL A 58 -6.34 -2.36 -0.35
N GLY A 59 -6.72 -1.13 -0.68
CA GLY A 59 -7.56 -0.84 -1.85
C GLY A 59 -6.84 -1.00 -3.18
N SER A 60 -5.52 -1.16 -3.23
CA SER A 60 -4.82 -1.50 -4.49
C SER A 60 -5.12 -2.93 -4.97
N ASP A 61 -5.60 -3.80 -4.07
CA ASP A 61 -6.14 -5.11 -4.44
C ASP A 61 -7.63 -5.02 -4.87
N CYS A 62 -8.29 -3.86 -4.73
CA CYS A 62 -9.59 -3.63 -5.38
C CYS A 62 -9.40 -3.53 -6.89
N GLY A 63 -10.31 -4.12 -7.66
CA GLY A 63 -10.09 -4.28 -9.10
C GLY A 63 -9.21 -5.48 -9.45
N THR A 64 -8.97 -6.38 -8.49
CA THR A 64 -8.41 -7.72 -8.70
C THR A 64 -9.48 -8.79 -8.44
N ASP A 65 -9.08 -10.06 -8.32
CA ASP A 65 -9.91 -11.18 -7.88
C ASP A 65 -9.91 -11.38 -6.35
N LEU A 66 -9.23 -10.51 -5.59
CA LEU A 66 -9.12 -10.61 -4.14
C LEU A 66 -10.18 -9.81 -3.39
N LEU A 67 -10.25 -8.50 -3.67
CA LEU A 67 -11.04 -7.55 -2.87
C LEU A 67 -12.04 -6.81 -3.76
N VAL A 68 -13.13 -6.37 -3.14
CA VAL A 68 -14.18 -5.60 -3.80
C VAL A 68 -14.82 -4.61 -2.84
N VAL A 69 -15.28 -3.49 -3.38
CA VAL A 69 -16.09 -2.47 -2.69
C VAL A 69 -17.45 -2.40 -3.38
N PRO A 70 -18.47 -3.11 -2.88
CA PRO A 70 -19.81 -3.06 -3.44
C PRO A 70 -20.65 -1.95 -2.80
N GLN A 71 -21.67 -1.49 -3.53
CA GLN A 71 -22.64 -0.52 -3.04
C GLN A 71 -23.61 -1.19 -2.05
N ARG A 72 -23.70 -0.63 -0.83
CA ARG A 72 -24.56 -1.14 0.26
C ARG A 72 -25.54 -0.07 0.69
N GLY A 73 -26.79 -0.25 0.30
CA GLY A 73 -27.83 0.75 0.53
C GLY A 73 -27.49 2.07 -0.16
N GLY A 74 -27.38 3.16 0.61
CA GLY A 74 -26.98 4.47 0.10
C GLY A 74 -25.47 4.73 0.12
N ASP A 75 -24.69 3.82 0.69
CA ASP A 75 -23.24 4.01 0.88
C ASP A 75 -22.44 3.30 -0.21
N TRP A 76 -21.19 3.74 -0.41
CA TRP A 76 -20.22 3.15 -1.34
C TRP A 76 -20.64 3.13 -2.81
N GLU A 77 -21.60 3.96 -3.20
CA GLU A 77 -21.81 4.24 -4.61
C GLU A 77 -20.62 5.04 -5.17
N ASP A 78 -20.12 6.05 -4.44
CA ASP A 78 -18.91 6.84 -4.76
C ASP A 78 -18.82 7.29 -6.24
N GLY A 79 -19.94 7.69 -6.83
CA GLY A 79 -20.01 8.04 -8.26
C GLY A 79 -19.70 6.87 -9.21
N GLY A 80 -19.84 5.64 -8.73
CA GLY A 80 -19.52 4.38 -9.39
C GLY A 80 -18.03 4.08 -9.53
N GLU A 81 -17.15 4.83 -8.88
CA GLU A 81 -15.69 4.74 -9.05
C GLU A 81 -15.19 3.31 -8.77
N TRP A 82 -15.50 2.73 -7.62
CA TRP A 82 -15.07 1.36 -7.26
C TRP A 82 -15.61 0.28 -8.18
N HIS A 83 -16.81 0.47 -8.73
CA HIS A 83 -17.37 -0.49 -9.67
C HIS A 83 -16.60 -0.45 -10.99
N ARG A 84 -16.22 0.74 -11.48
CA ARG A 84 -15.35 0.88 -12.65
C ARG A 84 -13.97 0.28 -12.41
N TYR A 85 -13.41 0.37 -11.19
CA TYR A 85 -12.21 -0.38 -10.83
C TYR A 85 -12.42 -1.89 -10.90
N HIS A 86 -13.55 -2.41 -10.42
CA HIS A 86 -13.86 -3.84 -10.50
C HIS A 86 -13.98 -4.35 -11.94
N TRP A 87 -14.63 -3.58 -12.81
CA TRP A 87 -14.86 -3.91 -14.22
C TRP A 87 -13.68 -3.61 -15.14
N LEU A 88 -12.66 -2.90 -14.65
CA LEU A 88 -11.57 -2.35 -15.44
C LEU A 88 -12.06 -1.36 -16.51
N THR A 89 -12.99 -0.48 -16.14
CA THR A 89 -13.62 0.53 -17.04
C THR A 89 -13.49 1.95 -16.50
N TRP A 90 -12.42 2.22 -15.72
CA TRP A 90 -12.12 3.56 -15.21
C TRP A 90 -11.83 4.55 -16.34
N THR A 91 -11.93 5.82 -16.01
CA THR A 91 -11.66 6.96 -16.90
C THR A 91 -10.43 7.76 -16.42
N PRO A 92 -9.88 8.66 -17.24
CA PRO A 92 -8.83 9.59 -16.79
C PRO A 92 -9.24 10.54 -15.64
N SER A 93 -10.51 10.53 -15.22
CA SER A 93 -11.06 11.40 -14.18
C SER A 93 -11.34 10.68 -12.85
N GLU A 94 -10.85 9.47 -12.65
CA GLU A 94 -11.01 8.78 -11.35
C GLU A 94 -10.12 9.42 -10.28
N GLY A 95 -10.72 9.75 -9.13
CA GLY A 95 -10.03 10.38 -8.01
C GLY A 95 -8.96 9.49 -7.36
N TYR A 96 -9.20 8.18 -7.30
CA TYR A 96 -8.23 7.24 -6.75
C TYR A 96 -6.97 7.10 -7.63
N ILE A 97 -7.11 7.12 -8.97
CA ILE A 97 -5.99 7.14 -9.92
C ILE A 97 -5.22 8.47 -9.79
N SER A 98 -5.91 9.61 -9.84
CA SER A 98 -5.28 10.93 -9.72
C SER A 98 -4.50 11.06 -8.43
N ARG A 99 -5.09 10.67 -7.30
CA ARG A 99 -4.41 10.72 -6.01
C ARG A 99 -3.18 9.81 -5.94
N SER A 100 -3.23 8.62 -6.53
CA SER A 100 -2.06 7.74 -6.58
C SER A 100 -0.92 8.38 -7.38
N TYR A 101 -1.23 9.01 -8.52
CA TYR A 101 -0.25 9.77 -9.31
C TYR A 101 0.38 10.89 -8.47
N ASP A 102 -0.47 11.74 -7.85
CA ASP A 102 -0.05 12.91 -7.09
C ASP A 102 0.83 12.55 -5.89
N LEU A 103 0.46 11.52 -5.14
CA LEU A 103 1.21 11.10 -3.95
C LEU A 103 2.61 10.58 -4.32
N ASN A 104 2.76 9.88 -5.44
CA ASN A 104 4.08 9.44 -5.90
C ASN A 104 4.95 10.63 -6.31
N TYR A 105 4.41 11.60 -7.08
CA TYR A 105 5.19 12.80 -7.46
C TYR A 105 5.47 13.74 -6.28
N LYS A 106 4.54 13.88 -5.33
CA LYS A 106 4.79 14.61 -4.07
C LYS A 106 5.99 14.02 -3.33
N GLY A 107 6.05 12.68 -3.22
CA GLY A 107 7.19 11.97 -2.66
C GLY A 107 8.51 12.25 -3.40
N ILE A 108 8.48 12.19 -4.73
CA ILE A 108 9.65 12.48 -5.58
C ILE A 108 10.16 13.91 -5.38
N VAL A 109 9.26 14.91 -5.35
CA VAL A 109 9.65 16.31 -5.14
C VAL A 109 10.27 16.53 -3.76
N LEU A 110 9.70 15.93 -2.71
CA LEU A 110 10.26 15.99 -1.36
C LEU A 110 11.67 15.39 -1.30
N VAL A 111 11.85 14.23 -1.93
CA VAL A 111 13.17 13.60 -2.06
C VAL A 111 14.15 14.48 -2.82
N ASN A 112 13.78 14.99 -3.99
CA ASN A 112 14.67 15.81 -4.81
C ASN A 112 15.12 17.08 -4.08
N LYS A 113 14.22 17.72 -3.33
CA LYS A 113 14.54 18.91 -2.53
C LYS A 113 15.56 18.59 -1.43
N LEU A 114 15.41 17.46 -0.76
CA LEU A 114 16.36 17.04 0.27
C LEU A 114 17.71 16.62 -0.32
N ILE A 115 17.73 15.90 -1.45
CA ILE A 115 18.98 15.58 -2.17
C ILE A 115 19.72 16.87 -2.54
N ALA A 116 19.04 17.83 -3.20
CA ALA A 116 19.66 19.09 -3.60
C ALA A 116 20.23 19.89 -2.41
N THR A 117 19.64 19.75 -1.22
CA THR A 117 20.12 20.42 0.00
C THR A 117 21.32 19.69 0.59
N LEU A 118 21.30 18.35 0.61
CA LEU A 118 22.39 17.53 1.10
C LEU A 118 23.62 17.55 0.19
N GLU A 119 23.45 17.77 -1.12
CA GLU A 119 24.55 17.93 -2.06
C GLU A 119 25.40 19.18 -1.77
N LEU A 120 24.85 20.18 -1.06
CA LEU A 120 25.60 21.35 -0.58
C LEU A 120 26.49 21.00 0.62
N VAL A 121 26.23 19.87 1.28
CA VAL A 121 26.94 19.39 2.46
C VAL A 121 27.82 18.20 2.05
N GLU A 122 29.10 18.47 1.79
CA GLU A 122 30.04 17.46 1.27
C GLU A 122 30.56 16.47 2.35
N THR A 123 29.69 15.93 3.22
CA THR A 123 30.06 14.96 4.27
C THR A 123 29.73 13.52 3.85
N ASP A 124 30.37 12.53 4.49
CA ASP A 124 30.04 11.12 4.23
C ASP A 124 28.63 10.75 4.72
N ALA A 125 28.18 11.36 5.82
CA ALA A 125 26.80 11.23 6.29
C ALA A 125 25.78 11.74 5.25
N ALA A 126 26.07 12.86 4.58
CA ALA A 126 25.21 13.38 3.51
C ALA A 126 25.17 12.44 2.29
N LYS A 127 26.31 11.86 1.89
CA LYS A 127 26.36 10.88 0.78
C LYS A 127 25.52 9.63 1.07
N VAL A 128 25.57 9.12 2.30
CA VAL A 128 24.74 7.98 2.73
C VAL A 128 23.26 8.36 2.71
N ALA A 129 22.90 9.52 3.24
CA ALA A 129 21.52 10.01 3.20
C ALA A 129 21.01 10.21 1.76
N ILE A 130 21.83 10.75 0.86
CA ILE A 130 21.50 10.87 -0.57
C ILE A 130 21.25 9.50 -1.19
N ALA A 131 22.08 8.50 -0.92
CA ALA A 131 21.88 7.15 -1.44
C ALA A 131 20.53 6.55 -0.97
N GLU A 132 20.21 6.70 0.32
CA GLU A 132 18.94 6.27 0.89
C GLU A 132 17.75 6.97 0.21
N LEU A 133 17.83 8.29 0.04
CA LEU A 133 16.82 9.11 -0.64
C LEU A 133 16.64 8.70 -2.11
N ARG A 134 17.71 8.41 -2.85
CA ARG A 134 17.64 7.89 -4.22
C ARG A 134 16.91 6.54 -4.27
N GLY A 135 17.15 5.67 -3.28
CA GLY A 135 16.39 4.43 -3.12
C GLY A 135 14.90 4.67 -2.84
N LEU A 136 14.56 5.67 -2.02
CA LEU A 136 13.15 6.05 -1.77
C LEU A 136 12.49 6.66 -3.02
N ARG A 137 13.22 7.46 -3.80
CA ARG A 137 12.76 7.97 -5.11
C ARG A 137 12.50 6.82 -6.08
N ALA A 138 13.39 5.83 -6.12
CA ALA A 138 13.23 4.64 -6.93
C ALA A 138 11.97 3.85 -6.55
N TYR A 139 11.59 3.80 -5.27
CA TYR A 139 10.32 3.20 -4.84
C TYR A 139 9.08 3.93 -5.42
N TYR A 140 9.04 5.27 -5.36
CA TYR A 140 7.93 6.02 -5.97
C TYR A 140 7.85 5.80 -7.48
N TYR A 141 9.00 5.76 -8.18
CA TYR A 141 9.01 5.44 -9.61
C TYR A 141 8.63 3.99 -9.91
N LEU A 142 8.90 3.04 -9.01
CA LEU A 142 8.48 1.65 -9.16
C LEU A 142 6.94 1.52 -9.14
N ASN A 143 6.26 2.33 -8.31
CA ASN A 143 4.79 2.41 -8.36
C ASN A 143 4.33 3.04 -9.67
N LEU A 144 4.94 4.16 -10.07
CA LEU A 144 4.56 4.88 -11.29
C LEU A 144 4.75 4.04 -12.57
N ILE A 145 5.85 3.29 -12.69
CA ILE A 145 6.09 2.45 -13.87
C ILE A 145 5.13 1.26 -13.95
N ASP A 146 4.74 0.67 -12.81
CA ASP A 146 3.78 -0.45 -12.76
C ASP A 146 2.35 0.02 -13.07
N GLN A 147 1.97 1.18 -12.51
CA GLN A 147 0.63 1.73 -12.60
C GLN A 147 0.39 2.49 -13.90
N PHE A 148 1.27 3.40 -14.28
CA PHE A 148 1.06 4.37 -15.38
C PHE A 148 1.95 4.12 -16.60
N GLY A 149 3.00 3.30 -16.48
CA GLY A 149 3.89 3.03 -17.60
C GLY A 149 4.77 4.23 -17.97
N ASN A 150 4.35 5.02 -18.96
CA ASN A 150 5.10 6.19 -19.42
C ASN A 150 4.86 7.38 -18.49
N VAL A 151 5.91 7.86 -17.81
CA VAL A 151 5.80 8.94 -16.81
C VAL A 151 6.94 9.94 -16.93
N VAL A 152 6.78 11.13 -16.39
CA VAL A 152 7.85 12.15 -16.35
C VAL A 152 8.95 11.70 -15.41
N ILE A 153 10.20 11.76 -15.86
CA ILE A 153 11.36 11.58 -15.00
C ILE A 153 11.81 12.96 -14.52
N ASN A 154 11.55 13.24 -13.25
CA ASN A 154 12.05 14.38 -12.50
C ASN A 154 13.05 13.91 -11.43
N ASP A 155 14.32 14.24 -11.63
CA ASP A 155 15.45 13.79 -10.82
C ASP A 155 16.19 14.92 -10.09
N LYS A 156 15.65 16.15 -10.13
CA LYS A 156 16.30 17.35 -9.58
C LYS A 156 15.33 18.32 -8.92
N PHE A 157 15.89 19.23 -8.12
CA PHE A 157 15.18 20.36 -7.55
C PHE A 157 16.09 21.62 -7.56
N PRO A 158 15.58 22.81 -7.93
CA PRO A 158 14.24 23.05 -8.46
C PRO A 158 14.05 22.39 -9.84
N VAL A 159 12.79 22.14 -10.19
CA VAL A 159 12.44 21.67 -11.53
C VAL A 159 12.71 22.80 -12.53
N THR A 160 13.48 22.52 -13.57
CA THR A 160 13.86 23.52 -14.59
C THR A 160 13.06 23.43 -15.87
N ASP A 161 12.38 22.30 -16.09
CA ASP A 161 11.46 22.10 -17.21
C ASP A 161 10.03 22.35 -16.72
N GLU A 162 9.44 23.47 -17.15
CA GLU A 162 8.10 23.90 -16.72
C GLU A 162 7.00 22.99 -17.28
N PHE A 163 7.23 22.35 -18.43
CA PHE A 163 6.26 21.50 -19.12
C PHE A 163 6.91 20.19 -19.58
N PRO A 164 7.32 19.31 -18.65
CA PRO A 164 8.06 18.11 -19.00
C PRO A 164 7.17 17.12 -19.76
N LYS A 165 7.79 16.36 -20.66
CA LYS A 165 7.14 15.27 -21.38
C LYS A 165 7.35 13.94 -20.66
N ASN A 166 6.37 13.04 -20.75
CA ASN A 166 6.54 11.69 -20.26
C ASN A 166 7.65 10.93 -21.01
N SER A 167 8.44 10.19 -20.23
CA SER A 167 9.48 9.30 -20.72
C SER A 167 8.88 7.93 -21.05
N PRO A 168 9.37 7.26 -22.11
CA PRO A 168 9.02 5.88 -22.40
C PRO A 168 9.27 4.94 -21.19
N ARG A 169 8.41 3.92 -21.02
CA ARG A 169 8.45 2.98 -19.89
C ARG A 169 9.81 2.28 -19.73
N ASP A 170 10.50 1.98 -20.82
CA ASP A 170 11.86 1.41 -20.80
C ASP A 170 12.92 2.38 -20.26
N SER A 171 12.77 3.68 -20.54
CA SER A 171 13.61 4.75 -19.98
C SER A 171 13.38 4.91 -18.49
N VAL A 172 12.12 4.84 -18.03
CA VAL A 172 11.77 4.84 -16.61
C VAL A 172 12.36 3.62 -15.90
N TYR A 173 12.27 2.43 -16.52
CA TYR A 173 12.91 1.22 -16.02
C TYR A 173 14.42 1.40 -15.84
N MET A 174 15.11 1.98 -16.84
CA MET A 174 16.56 2.21 -16.77
C MET A 174 16.91 3.23 -15.68
N PHE A 175 16.10 4.28 -15.51
CA PHE A 175 16.28 5.26 -14.46
C PHE A 175 16.21 4.61 -13.07
N ILE A 176 15.13 3.87 -12.76
CA ILE A 176 14.97 3.17 -11.47
C ILE A 176 16.14 2.22 -11.22
N LYS A 177 16.49 1.42 -12.23
CA LYS A 177 17.60 0.46 -12.14
C LYS A 177 18.92 1.16 -11.79
N ASN A 178 19.24 2.27 -12.46
CA ASN A 178 20.49 3.00 -12.23
C ASN A 178 20.49 3.67 -10.86
N GLU A 179 19.39 4.30 -10.45
CA GLU A 179 19.22 4.87 -9.09
C GLU A 179 19.54 3.84 -8.01
N LEU A 180 18.93 2.65 -8.09
CA LEU A 180 19.13 1.59 -7.12
C LEU A 180 20.55 1.04 -7.13
N LEU A 181 21.11 0.74 -8.31
CA LEU A 181 22.46 0.18 -8.43
C LEU A 181 23.55 1.13 -7.95
N GLU A 182 23.40 2.43 -8.19
CA GLU A 182 24.36 3.44 -7.75
C GLU A 182 24.22 3.77 -6.25
N ALA A 183 23.01 3.74 -5.70
CA ALA A 183 22.77 3.93 -4.27
C ALA A 183 23.23 2.73 -3.44
N MET A 184 23.05 1.50 -3.94
CA MET A 184 23.23 0.24 -3.23
C MET A 184 24.52 0.14 -2.38
N PRO A 185 25.71 0.55 -2.87
CA PRO A 185 26.96 0.38 -2.13
C PRO A 185 27.04 1.21 -0.84
N LEU A 186 26.22 2.24 -0.70
CA LEU A 186 26.20 3.14 0.47
C LEU A 186 25.05 2.83 1.44
N LEU A 187 24.14 1.92 1.09
CA LEU A 187 23.00 1.58 1.94
C LEU A 187 23.42 0.66 3.09
N ALA A 188 22.87 0.92 4.28
CA ALA A 188 23.12 0.11 5.47
C ALA A 188 22.60 -1.33 5.30
N LYS A 189 23.31 -2.31 5.87
CA LYS A 189 22.86 -3.71 5.90
C LYS A 189 22.14 -4.06 7.19
N GLU A 190 22.24 -3.21 8.20
CA GLU A 190 21.41 -3.30 9.39
C GLU A 190 19.94 -3.13 8.99
N ASN A 191 19.09 -4.02 9.46
CA ASN A 191 17.66 -3.98 9.25
C ASN A 191 16.96 -4.09 10.61
N GLY A 192 16.01 -3.20 10.90
CA GLY A 192 15.42 -3.05 12.24
C GLY A 192 16.09 -1.96 13.09
N GLY A 193 15.61 -1.77 14.32
CA GLY A 193 16.09 -0.70 15.21
C GLY A 193 16.04 0.68 14.54
N ASN A 194 17.17 1.41 14.53
CA ASN A 194 17.30 2.74 13.90
C ASN A 194 17.16 2.72 12.35
N TYR A 195 17.12 1.54 11.73
CA TYR A 195 16.93 1.35 10.30
C TYR A 195 15.55 0.78 9.95
N TYR A 196 14.70 0.53 10.95
CA TYR A 196 13.32 0.12 10.69
C TYR A 196 12.58 1.22 9.92
N GLY A 197 11.88 0.81 8.85
CA GLY A 197 11.17 1.71 7.95
C GLY A 197 12.03 2.61 7.06
N ARG A 198 13.32 2.30 6.92
CA ARG A 198 14.25 3.01 6.03
C ARG A 198 14.68 2.16 4.83
N ILE A 199 15.13 2.81 3.77
CA ILE A 199 15.70 2.14 2.60
C ILE A 199 17.11 1.63 2.93
N THR A 200 17.16 0.39 3.42
CA THR A 200 18.38 -0.37 3.63
C THR A 200 18.88 -1.01 2.33
N TYR A 201 20.05 -1.64 2.36
CA TYR A 201 20.55 -2.48 1.26
C TYR A 201 19.52 -3.52 0.84
N TYR A 202 18.84 -4.16 1.79
CA TYR A 202 17.85 -5.18 1.50
C TYR A 202 16.55 -4.61 0.93
N ALA A 203 16.13 -3.43 1.39
CA ALA A 203 15.05 -2.69 0.75
C ALA A 203 15.41 -2.34 -0.71
N GLY A 204 16.63 -1.85 -0.96
CA GLY A 204 17.13 -1.62 -2.32
C GLY A 204 17.13 -2.88 -3.18
N GLN A 205 17.55 -4.03 -2.61
CA GLN A 205 17.55 -5.31 -3.31
C GLN A 205 16.15 -5.80 -3.65
N ILE A 206 15.17 -5.66 -2.76
CA ILE A 206 13.80 -6.09 -3.07
C ILE A 206 13.14 -5.20 -4.12
N LEU A 207 13.44 -3.89 -4.13
CA LEU A 207 13.04 -3.00 -5.21
C LEU A 207 13.63 -3.43 -6.55
N LEU A 208 14.92 -3.79 -6.59
CA LEU A 208 15.54 -4.36 -7.81
C LEU A 208 14.92 -5.70 -8.21
N ALA A 209 14.65 -6.59 -7.25
CA ALA A 209 14.00 -7.87 -7.52
C ALA A 209 12.62 -7.66 -8.17
N LYS A 210 11.79 -6.77 -7.62
CA LYS A 210 10.48 -6.41 -8.17
C LYS A 210 10.58 -5.79 -9.57
N LEU A 211 11.56 -4.91 -9.79
CA LEU A 211 11.82 -4.29 -11.08
C LEU A 211 12.24 -5.34 -12.12
N TYR A 212 13.18 -6.23 -11.79
CA TYR A 212 13.66 -7.28 -12.70
C TYR A 212 12.62 -8.36 -12.97
N LEU A 213 11.84 -8.74 -11.96
CA LEU A 213 10.76 -9.72 -12.09
C LEU A 213 9.64 -9.22 -13.00
N ASN A 214 9.44 -7.92 -13.13
CA ASN A 214 8.48 -7.35 -14.06
C ASN A 214 9.12 -6.78 -15.34
N ALA A 215 10.42 -7.00 -15.57
CA ALA A 215 11.13 -6.42 -16.71
C ALA A 215 10.52 -6.80 -18.07
N GLN A 216 9.99 -8.02 -18.21
CA GLN A 216 9.30 -8.42 -19.44
C GLN A 216 8.04 -7.57 -19.70
N VAL A 217 7.28 -7.23 -18.66
CA VAL A 217 6.10 -6.36 -18.76
C VAL A 217 6.51 -4.94 -19.09
N TYR A 218 7.60 -4.45 -18.49
CA TYR A 218 8.00 -3.05 -18.61
C TYR A 218 8.79 -2.73 -19.88
N THR A 219 9.56 -3.70 -20.38
CA THR A 219 10.54 -3.51 -21.46
C THR A 219 10.40 -4.51 -22.62
N GLY A 220 9.53 -5.51 -22.48
CA GLY A 220 9.44 -6.64 -23.41
C GLY A 220 10.53 -7.71 -23.23
N ILE A 221 11.53 -7.46 -22.37
CA ILE A 221 12.69 -8.35 -22.20
C ILE A 221 12.73 -8.90 -20.76
N PRO A 222 12.63 -10.23 -20.55
CA PRO A 222 12.74 -10.82 -19.22
C PRO A 222 14.15 -10.64 -18.63
N GLN A 223 14.23 -10.49 -17.30
CA GLN A 223 15.49 -10.33 -16.57
C GLN A 223 15.54 -11.29 -15.35
N TRP A 224 15.11 -12.54 -15.55
CA TRP A 224 14.93 -13.54 -14.49
C TRP A 224 16.19 -13.81 -13.69
N GLU A 225 17.35 -13.94 -14.35
CA GLU A 225 18.64 -14.15 -13.69
C GLU A 225 19.02 -12.97 -12.76
N LYS A 226 18.69 -11.73 -13.16
CA LYS A 226 18.95 -10.55 -12.31
C LYS A 226 17.96 -10.45 -11.16
N ALA A 227 16.70 -10.79 -11.40
CA ALA A 227 15.71 -10.90 -10.32
C ALA A 227 16.20 -11.94 -9.29
N GLU A 228 16.67 -13.09 -9.77
CA GLU A 228 17.22 -14.15 -8.93
C GLU A 228 18.40 -13.68 -8.08
N ALA A 229 19.37 -12.98 -8.68
CA ALA A 229 20.54 -12.49 -7.97
C ALA A 229 20.21 -11.46 -6.88
N ALA A 230 19.22 -10.59 -7.13
CA ALA A 230 18.74 -9.65 -6.13
C ALA A 230 18.00 -10.37 -4.99
N ILE A 231 17.16 -11.36 -5.32
CA ILE A 231 16.49 -12.23 -4.35
C ILE A 231 17.49 -12.98 -3.47
N ASP A 232 18.50 -13.60 -4.08
CA ASP A 232 19.53 -14.36 -3.35
C ASP A 232 20.33 -13.47 -2.39
N SER A 233 20.52 -12.19 -2.75
CA SER A 233 21.17 -11.21 -1.88
C SER A 233 20.34 -10.91 -0.62
N ILE A 234 19.01 -10.98 -0.71
CA ILE A 234 18.10 -10.82 0.44
C ILE A 234 18.07 -12.11 1.28
N MET A 235 18.01 -13.27 0.62
CA MET A 235 17.98 -14.58 1.30
C MET A 235 19.29 -14.89 2.05
N ALA A 236 20.41 -14.29 1.64
CA ALA A 236 21.67 -14.32 2.38
C ALA A 236 21.71 -13.36 3.59
N GLY A 237 20.67 -12.52 3.75
CA GLY A 237 20.51 -11.57 4.84
C GLY A 237 19.88 -12.19 6.11
N PRO A 238 19.49 -11.35 7.08
CA PRO A 238 19.02 -11.79 8.39
C PRO A 238 17.54 -12.21 8.44
N PHE A 239 16.88 -12.39 7.29
CA PHE A 239 15.43 -12.57 7.22
C PHE A 239 15.02 -14.04 7.36
N ALA A 240 13.84 -14.24 7.96
CA ALA A 240 13.20 -15.53 8.08
C ALA A 240 11.68 -15.34 8.16
N LEU A 241 10.92 -16.38 7.80
CA LEU A 241 9.47 -16.38 8.05
C LEU A 241 9.20 -16.28 9.56
N GLU A 242 8.19 -15.49 9.93
CA GLU A 242 7.63 -15.54 11.27
C GLU A 242 6.90 -16.86 11.49
N THR A 243 6.92 -17.32 12.73
CA THR A 243 6.18 -18.53 13.12
C THR A 243 4.69 -18.34 12.88
N ASN A 244 4.13 -17.21 13.31
CA ASN A 244 2.74 -16.85 13.05
C ASN A 244 2.68 -15.71 12.04
N ILE A 245 1.81 -15.85 11.04
CA ILE A 245 1.65 -14.83 9.99
C ILE A 245 1.21 -13.49 10.57
N SER A 246 0.34 -13.53 11.60
CA SER A 246 -0.19 -12.34 12.28
C SER A 246 0.87 -11.46 12.91
N ASP A 247 2.05 -12.00 13.25
CA ASP A 247 3.12 -11.26 13.93
C ASP A 247 3.73 -10.18 13.01
N ASN A 248 3.46 -10.24 11.70
CA ASN A 248 3.82 -9.20 10.74
C ASN A 248 2.83 -8.02 10.67
N PHE A 249 1.66 -8.13 11.28
CA PHE A 249 0.55 -7.19 11.06
C PHE A 249 0.02 -6.61 12.38
N ILE A 250 0.93 -6.26 13.29
CA ILE A 250 0.67 -5.71 14.64
C ILE A 250 1.16 -4.25 14.78
N GLU A 251 0.83 -3.59 15.90
CA GLU A 251 1.22 -2.18 16.17
C GLU A 251 2.72 -1.92 16.32
N ASP A 252 3.50 -2.93 16.69
CA ASP A 252 4.96 -2.84 16.70
C ASP A 252 5.53 -4.13 16.13
N ALA A 253 5.81 -4.11 14.83
CA ALA A 253 6.45 -5.19 14.09
C ALA A 253 7.92 -4.86 13.80
N SER A 254 8.53 -3.93 14.54
CA SER A 254 9.93 -3.52 14.36
C SER A 254 10.94 -4.65 14.58
N ASN A 255 10.53 -5.69 15.31
CA ASN A 255 11.30 -6.92 15.55
C ASN A 255 10.91 -8.08 14.61
N SER A 256 10.03 -7.85 13.64
CA SER A 256 9.68 -8.87 12.65
C SER A 256 10.93 -9.30 11.88
N LYS A 257 11.12 -10.62 11.77
CA LYS A 257 12.17 -11.25 10.97
C LYS A 257 11.83 -11.27 9.49
N GLU A 258 10.59 -10.95 9.11
CA GLU A 258 10.19 -10.87 7.71
C GLU A 258 10.26 -9.47 7.13
N HIS A 259 10.08 -8.41 7.94
CA HIS A 259 9.97 -7.04 7.43
C HIS A 259 11.28 -6.56 6.82
N ILE A 260 11.30 -6.45 5.48
CA ILE A 260 12.45 -5.92 4.71
C ILE A 260 12.32 -4.41 4.55
N PHE A 261 11.09 -3.94 4.31
CA PHE A 261 10.75 -2.52 4.28
C PHE A 261 9.30 -2.37 4.73
N GLY A 262 9.08 -1.59 5.79
CA GLY A 262 7.75 -1.37 6.37
C GLY A 262 7.51 0.10 6.68
N VAL A 263 6.26 0.47 6.92
CA VAL A 263 5.89 1.82 7.34
C VAL A 263 5.31 1.74 8.74
N PRO A 264 5.95 2.37 9.74
CA PRO A 264 5.41 2.42 11.09
C PRO A 264 4.31 3.47 11.19
N PHE A 265 3.10 3.04 11.53
CA PHE A 265 1.99 3.95 11.83
C PHE A 265 1.86 4.14 13.33
N ASP A 266 1.26 5.25 13.75
CA ASP A 266 1.00 5.54 15.15
C ASP A 266 -0.28 6.36 15.25
N GLN A 267 -1.11 6.04 16.24
CA GLN A 267 -2.42 6.66 16.41
C GLN A 267 -2.35 8.19 16.64
N ILE A 268 -1.17 8.73 16.98
CA ILE A 268 -0.93 10.14 17.31
C ILE A 268 0.15 10.76 16.40
N LYS A 269 1.29 10.08 16.20
CA LYS A 269 2.50 10.63 15.57
C LYS A 269 2.61 10.36 14.07
N ALA A 270 1.98 9.28 13.59
CA ALA A 270 2.06 8.82 12.20
C ALA A 270 0.67 8.36 11.74
N GLN A 271 -0.25 9.32 11.71
CA GLN A 271 -1.66 9.11 11.44
C GLN A 271 -1.94 8.97 9.95
N ALA A 272 -2.50 7.82 9.53
CA ALA A 272 -3.20 7.68 8.25
C ALA A 272 -3.86 6.29 8.07
N LEU A 273 -3.41 5.24 8.77
CA LEU A 273 -3.90 3.88 8.56
C LEU A 273 -5.33 3.69 9.08
N GLU A 274 -6.28 3.31 8.21
CA GLU A 274 -7.72 3.28 8.52
C GLU A 274 -8.40 1.97 8.06
N ILE A 275 -7.64 0.87 7.95
CA ILE A 275 -8.13 -0.40 7.36
C ILE A 275 -9.39 -0.90 8.06
N HIS A 276 -9.44 -0.82 9.40
CA HIS A 276 -10.62 -1.21 10.19
C HIS A 276 -11.86 -0.41 9.80
N LEU A 277 -11.72 0.89 9.53
CA LEU A 277 -12.83 1.73 9.10
C LEU A 277 -13.33 1.32 7.71
N PHE A 278 -12.43 1.09 6.76
CA PHE A 278 -12.84 0.71 5.40
C PHE A 278 -13.56 -0.63 5.33
N THR A 279 -13.12 -1.62 6.12
CA THR A 279 -13.63 -3.00 5.99
C THR A 279 -14.73 -3.35 6.99
N LEU A 280 -14.64 -2.91 8.25
CA LEU A 280 -15.56 -3.39 9.27
C LEU A 280 -16.98 -2.86 9.07
N HIS A 281 -17.97 -3.68 9.42
CA HIS A 281 -19.36 -3.25 9.48
C HIS A 281 -19.56 -2.15 10.54
N TYR A 282 -20.58 -1.31 10.35
CA TYR A 282 -20.92 -0.19 11.26
C TYR A 282 -21.11 -0.62 12.73
N ALA A 283 -21.46 -1.88 12.94
CA ALA A 283 -21.78 -2.48 14.25
C ALA A 283 -20.59 -3.19 14.92
N MET A 284 -19.37 -3.12 14.36
CA MET A 284 -18.19 -3.86 14.86
C MET A 284 -17.48 -3.24 16.06
N VAL A 285 -17.92 -2.06 16.51
CA VAL A 285 -17.39 -1.37 17.69
C VAL A 285 -17.37 -2.31 18.91
N SER A 286 -18.47 -3.00 19.19
CA SER A 286 -18.61 -3.88 20.36
C SER A 286 -17.84 -5.21 20.27
N VAL A 287 -17.44 -5.62 19.06
CA VAL A 287 -16.66 -6.84 18.84
C VAL A 287 -15.20 -6.62 19.23
N PHE A 288 -14.62 -5.51 18.76
CA PHE A 288 -13.19 -5.22 18.95
C PHE A 288 -12.93 -4.23 20.09
N GLY A 289 -13.93 -3.50 20.57
CA GLY A 289 -13.76 -2.40 21.53
C GLY A 289 -13.01 -1.20 20.96
N ILE A 290 -13.06 -1.03 19.64
CA ILE A 290 -12.62 0.21 18.97
C ILE A 290 -13.57 1.36 19.32
N THR A 291 -13.17 2.60 19.08
CA THR A 291 -13.97 3.79 19.44
C THR A 291 -14.63 4.48 18.26
N GLU A 292 -14.30 4.08 17.03
CA GLU A 292 -14.96 4.53 15.80
C GLU A 292 -15.67 3.38 15.07
N SER A 293 -16.85 3.67 14.52
CA SER A 293 -17.61 2.73 13.71
C SER A 293 -16.95 2.52 12.34
N GLY A 294 -16.90 1.26 11.92
CA GLY A 294 -16.55 0.91 10.55
C GLY A 294 -17.55 1.46 9.52
N TRP A 295 -17.12 1.50 8.27
CA TRP A 295 -17.85 2.09 7.15
C TRP A 295 -18.47 1.04 6.23
N ASN A 296 -18.19 -0.25 6.45
CA ASN A 296 -18.79 -1.36 5.73
C ASN A 296 -18.53 -1.39 4.22
N GLY A 297 -17.34 -0.97 3.79
CA GLY A 297 -16.97 -0.87 2.37
C GLY A 297 -16.27 -2.11 1.86
N LEU A 298 -14.96 -2.16 2.05
CA LEU A 298 -14.10 -3.17 1.44
C LEU A 298 -14.35 -4.56 2.04
N SER A 299 -14.46 -5.57 1.19
CA SER A 299 -14.59 -6.98 1.57
C SER A 299 -13.82 -7.90 0.64
N ALA A 300 -13.45 -9.09 1.13
CA ALA A 300 -12.93 -10.15 0.28
C ALA A 300 -14.00 -10.64 -0.70
N GLN A 301 -13.61 -10.88 -1.95
CA GLN A 301 -14.43 -11.61 -2.90
C GLN A 301 -14.57 -13.06 -2.45
N GLU A 302 -15.69 -13.67 -2.82
CA GLU A 302 -15.98 -15.07 -2.47
C GLU A 302 -14.91 -16.03 -3.00
N SER A 303 -14.30 -15.72 -4.15
CA SER A 303 -13.16 -16.46 -4.71
C SER A 303 -11.97 -16.55 -3.76
N LEU A 304 -11.60 -15.47 -3.07
CA LEU A 304 -10.50 -15.47 -2.10
C LEU A 304 -10.86 -16.32 -0.87
N TYR A 305 -12.08 -16.19 -0.35
CA TYR A 305 -12.52 -17.05 0.76
C TYR A 305 -12.47 -18.52 0.35
N ASN A 306 -13.05 -18.86 -0.80
CA ASN A 306 -13.09 -20.23 -1.31
C ASN A 306 -11.68 -20.77 -1.54
N LEU A 307 -10.75 -19.93 -2.02
CA LEU A 307 -9.36 -20.27 -2.14
C LEU A 307 -8.82 -20.64 -0.75
N LEU A 308 -8.81 -19.72 0.20
CA LEU A 308 -8.29 -19.93 1.57
C LEU A 308 -8.92 -21.16 2.27
N ALA A 309 -10.22 -21.39 2.10
CA ALA A 309 -10.96 -22.48 2.73
C ALA A 309 -10.73 -23.87 2.10
N GLN A 310 -9.97 -23.99 1.01
CA GLN A 310 -9.64 -25.30 0.39
C GLN A 310 -8.88 -26.23 1.33
N ASP A 311 -8.08 -25.67 2.25
CA ASP A 311 -7.35 -26.43 3.27
C ASP A 311 -7.78 -25.92 4.64
N ALA A 312 -8.42 -26.79 5.42
CA ALA A 312 -8.96 -26.44 6.73
C ALA A 312 -7.86 -26.11 7.77
N ASN A 313 -6.59 -26.46 7.48
CA ASN A 313 -5.45 -26.13 8.34
C ASN A 313 -4.71 -24.86 7.90
N ASP A 314 -5.15 -24.20 6.81
CA ASP A 314 -4.51 -22.97 6.34
C ASP A 314 -4.89 -21.78 7.23
N ASP A 315 -3.97 -21.38 8.10
CA ASP A 315 -4.16 -20.33 9.09
C ASP A 315 -4.42 -18.95 8.47
N ARG A 316 -4.15 -18.77 7.17
CA ARG A 316 -4.40 -17.50 6.47
C ARG A 316 -5.87 -17.19 6.33
N LEU A 317 -6.75 -18.20 6.44
CA LEU A 317 -8.19 -17.99 6.53
C LEU A 317 -8.57 -17.13 7.74
N ASN A 318 -7.78 -17.13 8.82
CA ASN A 318 -7.99 -16.29 10.00
C ASN A 318 -7.80 -14.79 9.72
N GLY A 319 -7.16 -14.44 8.60
CA GLY A 319 -7.07 -13.06 8.13
C GLY A 319 -8.36 -12.56 7.47
N LEU A 320 -9.41 -13.38 7.41
CA LEU A 320 -10.78 -12.99 7.05
C LEU A 320 -11.72 -13.11 8.26
N LEU A 321 -12.62 -12.14 8.42
CA LEU A 321 -13.70 -12.16 9.41
C LEU A 321 -15.01 -12.53 8.72
N TYR A 322 -15.58 -13.65 9.12
CA TYR A 322 -16.84 -14.20 8.61
C TYR A 322 -17.57 -14.98 9.71
N GLY A 323 -18.85 -15.29 9.49
CA GLY A 323 -19.74 -15.98 10.42
C GLY A 323 -20.56 -15.04 11.32
N PRO A 324 -21.33 -15.61 12.26
CA PRO A 324 -22.11 -14.84 13.23
C PRO A 324 -21.22 -14.00 14.14
N MET A 325 -21.58 -12.72 14.32
CA MET A 325 -20.80 -11.78 15.11
C MET A 325 -21.35 -11.67 16.53
N TYR A 326 -20.45 -11.67 17.51
CA TYR A 326 -20.78 -11.53 18.94
C TYR A 326 -19.94 -10.41 19.55
N ASP A 327 -20.54 -9.65 20.46
CA ASP A 327 -19.80 -8.69 21.28
C ASP A 327 -18.94 -9.39 22.34
N LYS A 328 -18.14 -8.61 23.07
CA LYS A 328 -17.28 -9.11 24.15
C LYS A 328 -18.02 -9.81 25.29
N ASP A 329 -19.32 -9.55 25.46
CA ASP A 329 -20.17 -10.19 26.46
C ASP A 329 -20.85 -11.47 25.91
N GLY A 330 -20.62 -11.81 24.64
CA GLY A 330 -21.19 -12.98 23.97
C GLY A 330 -22.60 -12.76 23.43
N ASN A 331 -23.10 -11.52 23.38
CA ASN A 331 -24.40 -11.24 22.76
C ASN A 331 -24.25 -11.12 21.24
N PRO A 332 -25.23 -11.60 20.45
CA PRO A 332 -25.24 -11.39 19.01
C PRO A 332 -25.21 -9.89 18.67
N VAL A 333 -24.27 -9.49 17.80
CA VAL A 333 -24.24 -8.14 17.26
C VAL A 333 -25.40 -7.97 16.31
N GLN A 334 -26.09 -6.83 16.41
CA GLN A 334 -27.27 -6.54 15.61
C GLN A 334 -27.03 -5.42 14.62
N ASP A 335 -27.56 -5.59 13.41
CA ASP A 335 -27.72 -4.51 12.43
C ASP A 335 -29.20 -4.12 12.35
N ALA A 336 -29.60 -3.02 12.98
CA ALA A 336 -30.99 -2.55 12.93
C ALA A 336 -31.45 -2.13 11.52
N SER A 337 -30.51 -1.87 10.62
CA SER A 337 -30.72 -1.38 9.26
C SER A 337 -30.55 -2.47 8.19
N PHE A 338 -30.58 -3.75 8.58
CA PHE A 338 -30.55 -4.88 7.66
C PHE A 338 -31.63 -4.79 6.57
N GLU A 339 -31.36 -5.38 5.40
CA GLU A 339 -32.31 -5.40 4.28
C GLU A 339 -33.55 -6.25 4.59
N LYS A 340 -34.66 -5.61 4.97
CA LYS A 340 -35.95 -6.27 5.25
C LYS A 340 -36.68 -6.66 3.97
N PHE A 341 -37.57 -7.65 4.08
CA PHE A 341 -38.52 -7.95 3.01
C PHE A 341 -39.38 -6.72 2.69
N ASP A 342 -39.38 -6.31 1.42
CA ASP A 342 -40.19 -5.23 0.91
C ASP A 342 -41.42 -5.79 0.17
N PRO A 343 -42.65 -5.69 0.72
CA PRO A 343 -43.85 -6.18 0.06
C PRO A 343 -44.19 -5.40 -1.22
N LEU A 344 -43.69 -4.16 -1.38
CA LEU A 344 -43.89 -3.33 -2.56
C LEU A 344 -42.86 -3.64 -3.66
N ASN A 345 -41.70 -4.18 -3.28
CA ASN A 345 -40.70 -4.69 -4.21
C ASN A 345 -40.13 -6.05 -3.77
N PRO A 346 -40.88 -7.16 -3.96
CA PRO A 346 -40.47 -8.49 -3.52
C PRO A 346 -39.20 -9.05 -4.17
N LYS A 347 -38.70 -8.40 -5.24
CA LYS A 347 -37.45 -8.77 -5.92
C LYS A 347 -36.22 -8.13 -5.27
N LYS A 348 -36.39 -7.13 -4.41
CA LYS A 348 -35.28 -6.51 -3.69
C LYS A 348 -34.62 -7.58 -2.81
N PRO A 349 -33.28 -7.71 -2.83
CA PRO A 349 -32.58 -8.61 -1.92
C PRO A 349 -33.00 -8.32 -0.47
N LYS A 350 -33.24 -9.39 0.29
CA LYS A 350 -33.45 -9.34 1.73
C LYS A 350 -32.30 -10.06 2.41
N ASP A 351 -31.91 -9.56 3.57
CA ASP A 351 -30.95 -10.23 4.42
C ASP A 351 -31.53 -11.58 4.89
N PRO A 352 -30.85 -12.71 4.65
CA PRO A 352 -31.31 -14.03 5.06
C PRO A 352 -31.20 -14.29 6.58
N ASP A 353 -30.31 -13.58 7.29
CA ASP A 353 -30.01 -13.78 8.72
C ASP A 353 -30.78 -12.79 9.62
N GLY A 354 -31.33 -11.74 9.01
CA GLY A 354 -32.21 -10.79 9.67
C GLY A 354 -31.43 -9.78 10.51
N ILE A 355 -31.85 -9.56 11.76
CA ILE A 355 -31.26 -8.50 12.59
C ILE A 355 -29.89 -8.86 13.15
N ASN A 356 -29.56 -10.15 13.30
CA ASN A 356 -28.28 -10.58 13.84
C ASN A 356 -27.24 -10.59 12.71
N LEU A 357 -26.13 -9.89 12.91
CA LEU A 357 -25.12 -9.76 11.87
C LEU A 357 -24.35 -11.07 11.68
N ASN A 358 -24.37 -11.56 10.44
CA ASN A 358 -23.64 -12.75 10.02
C ASN A 358 -22.84 -12.44 8.75
N HIS A 359 -21.54 -12.24 8.88
CA HIS A 359 -20.70 -11.98 7.71
C HIS A 359 -20.59 -13.23 6.84
N THR A 360 -21.16 -13.19 5.64
CA THR A 360 -21.11 -14.33 4.71
C THR A 360 -20.04 -14.10 3.65
N PRO A 361 -19.24 -15.12 3.27
CA PRO A 361 -18.31 -14.98 2.15
C PRO A 361 -19.01 -14.63 0.83
N PHE A 362 -20.24 -15.09 0.66
CA PHE A 362 -21.07 -14.82 -0.51
C PHE A 362 -21.40 -13.33 -0.66
N ILE A 363 -21.27 -12.83 -1.89
CA ILE A 363 -21.66 -11.48 -2.26
C ILE A 363 -22.79 -11.57 -3.28
N ASN A 364 -23.96 -11.03 -2.92
CA ASN A 364 -25.17 -11.20 -3.73
C ASN A 364 -25.15 -10.39 -5.04
N MET A 365 -24.49 -9.24 -5.06
CA MET A 365 -24.27 -8.40 -6.24
C MET A 365 -23.25 -7.32 -5.92
N LEU A 366 -22.66 -6.72 -6.96
CA LEU A 366 -21.80 -5.54 -6.79
C LEU A 366 -22.61 -4.28 -6.45
N GLN A 367 -23.75 -4.08 -7.12
CA GLN A 367 -24.61 -2.90 -6.97
C GLN A 367 -26.04 -3.15 -7.48
N PRO A 368 -27.03 -2.33 -7.11
CA PRO A 368 -26.97 -1.27 -6.10
C PRO A 368 -27.40 -1.73 -4.70
N ASN A 369 -27.76 -3.02 -4.55
CA ASN A 369 -28.32 -3.57 -3.31
C ASN A 369 -27.48 -4.75 -2.80
N CYS A 370 -26.16 -4.56 -2.71
CA CYS A 370 -25.34 -5.53 -1.98
C CYS A 370 -25.81 -5.57 -0.52
N LEU A 371 -26.00 -6.77 0.03
CA LEU A 371 -26.43 -6.93 1.41
C LEU A 371 -25.38 -6.39 2.36
N ARG A 372 -25.81 -5.73 3.44
CA ARG A 372 -24.90 -5.11 4.42
C ARG A 372 -23.93 -6.12 5.04
N GLN A 373 -24.37 -7.37 5.20
CA GLN A 373 -23.56 -8.45 5.73
C GLN A 373 -22.66 -9.18 4.72
N SER A 374 -22.92 -9.04 3.41
CA SER A 374 -22.24 -9.81 2.35
C SER A 374 -20.76 -9.46 2.20
N GLY A 375 -19.94 -10.50 1.96
CA GLY A 375 -18.49 -10.50 1.87
C GLY A 375 -17.80 -10.73 3.22
N ALA A 376 -16.72 -11.51 3.24
CA ALA A 376 -15.89 -11.59 4.44
C ALA A 376 -15.10 -10.27 4.63
N ARG A 377 -14.90 -9.81 5.88
CA ARG A 377 -14.12 -8.58 6.15
C ARG A 377 -12.64 -8.90 6.27
N ILE A 378 -11.79 -7.93 5.96
CA ILE A 378 -10.35 -8.10 6.05
C ILE A 378 -9.94 -7.93 7.51
N LYS A 379 -9.33 -8.97 8.06
CA LYS A 379 -8.85 -9.07 9.44
C LYS A 379 -7.40 -9.55 9.52
N LYS A 380 -6.65 -9.34 8.43
CA LYS A 380 -5.23 -9.67 8.34
C LYS A 380 -4.38 -8.80 9.26
N PHE A 381 -4.78 -7.53 9.41
CA PHE A 381 -4.22 -6.59 10.36
C PHE A 381 -4.93 -6.69 11.70
N ASN A 382 -4.16 -6.69 12.79
CA ASN A 382 -4.73 -6.78 14.13
C ASN A 382 -5.50 -5.51 14.48
N PHE A 383 -6.67 -5.65 15.10
CA PHE A 383 -7.47 -4.51 15.60
C PHE A 383 -7.32 -4.43 17.12
N VAL A 384 -6.77 -3.31 17.59
CA VAL A 384 -6.48 -3.10 19.01
C VAL A 384 -7.64 -2.37 19.70
N GLU A 385 -8.00 -2.83 20.91
CA GLU A 385 -9.02 -2.18 21.73
C GLU A 385 -8.64 -0.72 22.04
N GLY A 386 -9.62 0.17 21.99
CA GLY A 386 -9.42 1.61 22.17
C GLY A 386 -8.99 2.34 20.91
N THR A 387 -8.64 1.64 19.81
CA THR A 387 -8.27 2.29 18.54
C THR A 387 -9.38 3.25 18.09
N GLY A 388 -9.01 4.50 17.85
CA GLY A 388 -9.89 5.52 17.30
C GLY A 388 -9.93 5.48 15.77
N ARG A 389 -9.73 6.64 15.16
CA ARG A 389 -9.71 6.77 13.71
C ARG A 389 -8.54 6.07 13.05
N TYR A 390 -7.35 6.19 13.61
CA TYR A 390 -6.11 5.70 13.01
C TYR A 390 -5.58 4.49 13.77
N MET A 391 -5.21 3.46 13.03
CA MET A 391 -4.52 2.27 13.53
C MET A 391 -3.03 2.55 13.73
N GLY A 392 -2.42 1.88 14.71
CA GLY A 392 -0.97 1.91 14.95
C GLY A 392 -0.20 0.79 14.26
N ASN A 393 -0.84 -0.06 13.45
CA ASN A 393 -0.17 -1.22 12.85
C ASN A 393 0.99 -0.81 11.94
N ASP A 394 2.12 -1.45 12.14
CA ASP A 394 3.19 -1.45 11.17
C ASP A 394 2.73 -2.18 9.90
N VAL A 395 2.92 -1.55 8.75
CA VAL A 395 2.54 -2.15 7.46
C VAL A 395 3.81 -2.61 6.74
N PRO A 396 4.02 -3.92 6.51
CA PRO A 396 5.09 -4.37 5.63
C PRO A 396 4.77 -3.96 4.20
N ILE A 397 5.59 -3.09 3.61
CA ILE A 397 5.57 -2.88 2.15
C ILE A 397 6.16 -4.13 1.50
N TYR A 398 7.27 -4.65 2.04
CA TYR A 398 7.95 -5.82 1.53
C TYR A 398 8.38 -6.74 2.67
N ARG A 399 8.08 -8.03 2.52
CA ARG A 399 8.38 -9.04 3.53
C ARG A 399 8.93 -10.34 2.94
N TYR A 400 9.58 -11.14 3.78
CA TYR A 400 10.34 -12.32 3.34
C TYR A 400 9.52 -13.40 2.64
N ALA A 401 8.24 -13.61 2.99
CA ALA A 401 7.43 -14.58 2.26
C ALA A 401 7.28 -14.23 0.77
N ASP A 402 7.18 -12.95 0.42
CA ASP A 402 7.16 -12.51 -0.97
C ASP A 402 8.50 -12.79 -1.67
N VAL A 403 9.64 -12.68 -0.97
CA VAL A 403 10.96 -13.07 -1.49
C VAL A 403 10.98 -14.55 -1.87
N LEU A 404 10.48 -15.43 -1.00
CA LEU A 404 10.39 -16.86 -1.27
C LEU A 404 9.48 -17.18 -2.46
N LEU A 405 8.33 -16.52 -2.55
CA LEU A 405 7.40 -16.72 -3.67
C LEU A 405 7.94 -16.15 -4.99
N MET A 406 8.67 -15.03 -4.95
CA MET A 406 9.41 -14.51 -6.12
C MET A 406 10.53 -15.47 -6.53
N LYS A 407 11.25 -16.09 -5.57
CA LYS A 407 12.25 -17.11 -5.86
C LYS A 407 11.63 -18.32 -6.54
N ALA A 408 10.50 -18.81 -6.03
CA ALA A 408 9.74 -19.88 -6.65
C ALA A 408 9.32 -19.53 -8.09
N GLU A 409 8.83 -18.31 -8.30
CA GLU A 409 8.43 -17.86 -9.64
C GLU A 409 9.60 -17.83 -10.61
N VAL A 410 10.73 -17.24 -10.22
CA VAL A 410 11.92 -17.15 -11.07
C VAL A 410 12.44 -18.54 -11.44
N ARG A 411 12.54 -19.45 -10.46
CA ARG A 411 12.94 -20.84 -10.69
C ARG A 411 12.01 -21.54 -11.69
N LEU A 412 10.70 -21.37 -11.51
CA LEU A 412 9.72 -21.96 -12.41
C LEU A 412 9.83 -21.39 -13.84
N ARG A 413 10.04 -20.06 -13.98
CA ARG A 413 10.29 -19.41 -15.28
C ARG A 413 11.58 -19.87 -15.97
N GLN A 414 12.56 -20.33 -15.20
CA GLN A 414 13.80 -20.92 -15.70
C GLN A 414 13.69 -22.44 -15.97
N GLY A 415 12.51 -23.04 -15.77
CA GLY A 415 12.28 -24.47 -15.98
C GLY A 415 12.69 -25.37 -14.80
N ASP A 416 13.00 -24.80 -13.64
CA ASP A 416 13.36 -25.52 -12.43
C ASP A 416 12.17 -25.63 -11.47
N ALA A 417 11.19 -26.46 -11.83
CA ALA A 417 10.01 -26.70 -10.99
C ALA A 417 10.37 -27.34 -9.63
N SER A 418 11.40 -28.19 -9.58
CA SER A 418 11.84 -28.83 -8.34
C SER A 418 12.46 -27.82 -7.38
N GLY A 419 13.27 -26.88 -7.87
CA GLY A 419 13.79 -25.76 -7.07
C GLY A 419 12.70 -24.80 -6.64
N ALA A 420 11.71 -24.52 -7.49
CA ALA A 420 10.57 -23.69 -7.14
C ALA A 420 9.71 -24.31 -6.01
N LEU A 421 9.54 -25.63 -6.03
CA LEU A 421 8.72 -26.37 -5.07
C LEU A 421 9.22 -26.22 -3.62
N ILE A 422 10.54 -26.04 -3.44
CA ILE A 422 11.15 -25.85 -2.12
C ILE A 422 10.60 -24.58 -1.46
N TYR A 423 10.66 -23.45 -2.17
CA TYR A 423 10.34 -22.15 -1.58
C TYR A 423 8.83 -21.92 -1.41
N VAL A 424 8.01 -22.40 -2.37
CA VAL A 424 6.55 -22.31 -2.23
C VAL A 424 6.06 -23.16 -1.04
N ASN A 425 6.66 -24.34 -0.82
CA ASN A 425 6.27 -25.20 0.29
C ASN A 425 6.76 -24.72 1.65
N GLU A 426 7.82 -23.91 1.71
CA GLU A 426 8.24 -23.24 2.95
C GLU A 426 7.13 -22.30 3.46
N VAL A 427 6.56 -21.48 2.55
CA VAL A 427 5.44 -20.58 2.85
C VAL A 427 4.19 -21.36 3.23
N ARG A 428 3.83 -22.40 2.46
CA ARG A 428 2.65 -23.24 2.74
C ARG A 428 2.73 -23.94 4.09
N THR A 429 3.87 -24.54 4.38
CA THR A 429 4.08 -25.30 5.62
C THR A 429 4.01 -24.37 6.84
N ARG A 430 4.57 -23.15 6.74
CA ARG A 430 4.42 -22.15 7.80
C ARG A 430 2.96 -21.83 8.06
N ALA A 431 2.15 -21.70 7.02
CA ALA A 431 0.72 -21.39 7.14
C ALA A 431 -0.14 -22.58 7.59
N GLY A 432 0.44 -23.75 7.90
CA GLY A 432 -0.31 -24.97 8.24
C GLY A 432 -0.93 -25.69 7.04
N ALA A 433 -0.78 -25.14 5.83
CA ALA A 433 -1.32 -25.73 4.60
C ALA A 433 -0.48 -26.92 4.14
N ALA A 434 -1.13 -27.92 3.53
CA ALA A 434 -0.46 -29.10 3.00
C ALA A 434 0.56 -28.71 1.91
N PRO A 435 1.81 -29.24 1.93
CA PRO A 435 2.78 -28.93 0.88
C PRO A 435 2.29 -29.43 -0.48
N PHE A 436 2.57 -28.67 -1.53
CA PHE A 436 2.35 -29.10 -2.90
C PHE A 436 3.26 -30.28 -3.27
N ALA A 437 2.71 -31.21 -4.06
CA ALA A 437 3.49 -32.27 -4.69
C ALA A 437 4.21 -31.76 -5.96
N GLU A 438 3.61 -30.80 -6.65
CA GLU A 438 4.15 -30.12 -7.83
C GLU A 438 3.76 -28.65 -7.83
N VAL A 439 4.62 -27.80 -8.40
CA VAL A 439 4.37 -26.36 -8.55
C VAL A 439 4.16 -26.03 -10.03
N THR A 440 3.12 -25.26 -10.29
CA THR A 440 2.72 -24.76 -11.61
C THR A 440 2.54 -23.25 -11.53
N PHE A 441 2.43 -22.56 -12.68
CA PHE A 441 2.18 -21.12 -12.66
C PHE A 441 0.84 -20.79 -12.00
N ASP A 442 -0.20 -21.60 -12.23
CA ASP A 442 -1.53 -21.36 -11.67
C ASP A 442 -1.52 -21.55 -10.14
N ASN A 443 -0.98 -22.66 -9.63
CA ASN A 443 -0.97 -22.88 -8.18
C ASN A 443 0.01 -21.96 -7.43
N LEU A 444 1.08 -21.49 -8.08
CA LEU A 444 1.96 -20.47 -7.52
C LEU A 444 1.26 -19.10 -7.47
N LEU A 445 0.52 -18.74 -8.51
CA LEU A 445 -0.27 -17.50 -8.51
C LEU A 445 -1.36 -17.53 -7.44
N ASP A 446 -2.00 -18.68 -7.23
CA ASP A 446 -2.94 -18.89 -6.12
C ASP A 446 -2.23 -18.81 -4.76
N GLU A 447 -1.02 -19.37 -4.64
CA GLU A 447 -0.25 -19.24 -3.40
C GLU A 447 0.11 -17.79 -3.08
N ARG A 448 0.46 -16.99 -4.11
CA ARG A 448 0.66 -15.54 -3.95
C ARG A 448 -0.62 -14.84 -3.51
N ALA A 449 -1.79 -15.24 -4.01
CA ALA A 449 -3.07 -14.71 -3.51
C ALA A 449 -3.32 -15.04 -2.04
N ARG A 450 -3.10 -16.30 -1.63
CA ARG A 450 -3.28 -16.73 -0.22
C ARG A 450 -2.36 -15.97 0.72
N GLU A 451 -1.10 -15.86 0.34
CA GLU A 451 -0.08 -15.28 1.19
C GLU A 451 -0.19 -13.74 1.24
N LEU A 452 -0.38 -13.09 0.10
CA LEU A 452 -0.19 -11.65 -0.07
C LEU A 452 -1.50 -10.85 -0.23
N PHE A 453 -2.67 -11.42 0.05
CA PHE A 453 -3.92 -10.63 -0.02
C PHE A 453 -3.90 -9.43 0.92
N ALA A 454 -4.51 -8.32 0.49
CA ALA A 454 -4.53 -7.04 1.20
C ALA A 454 -3.13 -6.41 1.42
N GLU A 455 -2.14 -6.80 0.61
CA GLU A 455 -0.79 -6.21 0.60
C GLU A 455 -0.45 -5.52 -0.73
N GLY A 456 -1.39 -5.47 -1.69
CA GLY A 456 -1.30 -4.59 -2.86
C GLY A 456 -0.46 -5.10 -4.03
N PHE A 457 -0.16 -6.40 -4.06
CA PHE A 457 0.63 -7.00 -5.13
C PHE A 457 -0.19 -7.64 -6.25
N ARG A 458 -1.47 -7.90 -6.01
CA ARG A 458 -2.21 -8.83 -6.87
C ARG A 458 -2.33 -8.35 -8.30
N ARG A 459 -2.52 -7.05 -8.53
CA ARG A 459 -2.60 -6.47 -9.87
C ARG A 459 -1.34 -6.76 -10.69
N SER A 460 -0.17 -6.44 -10.15
CA SER A 460 1.12 -6.63 -10.85
C SER A 460 1.37 -8.13 -11.11
N ASP A 461 1.03 -8.99 -10.15
CA ASP A 461 1.13 -10.44 -10.31
C ASP A 461 0.21 -10.96 -11.41
N LEU A 462 -1.07 -10.57 -11.42
CA LEU A 462 -2.01 -10.97 -12.46
C LEU A 462 -1.57 -10.50 -13.85
N ILE A 463 -1.00 -9.29 -13.97
CA ILE A 463 -0.48 -8.77 -15.25
C ILE A 463 0.71 -9.62 -15.71
N ARG A 464 1.67 -9.88 -14.81
CA ARG A 464 2.87 -10.67 -15.11
C ARG A 464 2.58 -12.14 -15.44
N PHE A 465 1.47 -12.68 -14.94
CA PHE A 465 0.99 -14.03 -15.24
C PHE A 465 -0.01 -14.07 -16.41
N GLY A 466 -0.39 -12.92 -16.98
CA GLY A 466 -1.32 -12.84 -18.10
C GLY A 466 -2.76 -13.19 -17.74
N LYS A 467 -3.18 -12.94 -16.49
CA LYS A 467 -4.51 -13.26 -15.94
C LYS A 467 -5.35 -12.04 -15.59
N TYR A 468 -4.76 -10.83 -15.60
CA TYR A 468 -5.44 -9.61 -15.12
C TYR A 468 -6.70 -9.25 -15.93
N LEU A 469 -6.68 -9.53 -17.23
CA LEU A 469 -7.76 -9.15 -18.15
C LEU A 469 -8.89 -10.17 -18.20
N ASP A 470 -8.71 -11.35 -17.61
CA ASP A 470 -9.65 -12.47 -17.68
C ASP A 470 -11.02 -12.10 -17.10
N ALA A 471 -12.05 -12.82 -17.56
CA ALA A 471 -13.38 -12.74 -16.98
C ALA A 471 -13.37 -13.23 -15.52
N ARG A 472 -14.16 -12.58 -14.66
CA ARG A 472 -14.33 -12.94 -13.25
C ARG A 472 -15.71 -12.51 -12.74
N TRP A 473 -15.99 -12.77 -11.46
CA TRP A 473 -17.25 -12.41 -10.82
C TRP A 473 -17.58 -10.92 -11.06
N GLU A 474 -18.81 -10.62 -11.48
CA GLU A 474 -19.28 -9.27 -11.84
C GLU A 474 -18.44 -8.56 -12.92
N LYS A 475 -17.56 -9.25 -13.65
CA LYS A 475 -16.79 -8.77 -14.81
C LYS A 475 -16.74 -9.91 -15.86
N PRO A 476 -17.84 -10.18 -16.58
CA PRO A 476 -17.98 -11.41 -17.37
C PRO A 476 -17.14 -11.43 -18.65
N ASP A 477 -16.67 -10.27 -19.12
CA ASP A 477 -15.93 -10.14 -20.36
C ASP A 477 -14.42 -9.98 -20.12
N VAL A 478 -13.64 -10.41 -21.10
CA VAL A 478 -12.20 -10.11 -21.17
C VAL A 478 -12.02 -8.62 -21.45
N SER A 479 -11.14 -7.98 -20.68
CA SER A 479 -10.86 -6.55 -20.82
C SER A 479 -9.82 -6.27 -21.92
N PRO A 480 -9.84 -5.08 -22.53
CA PRO A 480 -8.85 -4.70 -23.54
C PRO A 480 -7.46 -4.46 -22.92
N ASP A 481 -6.39 -4.75 -23.67
CA ASP A 481 -5.00 -4.73 -23.17
C ASP A 481 -4.56 -3.41 -22.52
N TYR A 482 -5.09 -2.26 -22.97
CA TYR A 482 -4.66 -0.95 -22.49
C TYR A 482 -4.98 -0.71 -21.00
N VAL A 483 -5.89 -1.48 -20.39
CA VAL A 483 -6.23 -1.36 -18.96
C VAL A 483 -5.20 -2.02 -18.03
N THR A 484 -4.16 -2.63 -18.59
CA THR A 484 -2.97 -3.09 -17.82
C THR A 484 -2.13 -1.94 -17.27
N ILE A 485 -2.39 -0.70 -17.69
CA ILE A 485 -1.87 0.54 -17.10
C ILE A 485 -3.02 1.54 -16.95
N TRP A 486 -2.94 2.40 -15.94
CA TRP A 486 -3.87 3.50 -15.71
C TRP A 486 -3.65 4.67 -16.68
N PRO A 487 -4.68 5.46 -16.95
CA PRO A 487 -4.52 6.72 -17.68
C PRO A 487 -3.68 7.71 -16.87
N ILE A 488 -2.99 8.60 -17.57
CA ILE A 488 -2.49 9.84 -16.97
C ILE A 488 -3.71 10.69 -16.57
N PRO A 489 -3.75 11.24 -15.34
CA PRO A 489 -4.90 12.03 -14.88
C PRO A 489 -5.28 13.15 -15.84
N ALA A 490 -6.58 13.36 -16.03
CA ALA A 490 -7.10 14.37 -16.95
C ALA A 490 -6.63 15.79 -16.59
N ASP A 491 -6.59 16.10 -15.28
CA ASP A 491 -6.16 17.41 -14.78
C ASP A 491 -4.67 17.67 -15.10
N GLU A 492 -3.82 16.65 -14.98
CA GLU A 492 -2.39 16.76 -15.32
C GLU A 492 -2.17 17.02 -16.82
N ILE A 493 -2.90 16.33 -17.70
CA ILE A 493 -2.88 16.60 -19.14
C ILE A 493 -3.38 18.02 -19.44
N GLY A 494 -4.42 18.47 -18.73
CA GLY A 494 -4.96 19.82 -18.86
C GLY A 494 -3.98 20.91 -18.46
N LEU A 495 -3.14 20.65 -17.44
CA LEU A 495 -2.11 21.57 -16.95
C LEU A 495 -0.84 21.56 -17.80
N ASN A 496 -0.50 20.44 -18.43
CA ASN A 496 0.71 20.28 -19.21
C ASN A 496 0.45 19.62 -20.57
N ALA A 497 0.37 20.46 -21.61
CA ALA A 497 0.11 20.03 -22.99
C ALA A 497 1.22 19.16 -23.62
N ASN A 498 2.39 19.04 -22.98
CA ASN A 498 3.45 18.15 -23.44
C ASN A 498 3.28 16.71 -22.94
N LEU A 499 2.40 16.47 -21.96
CA LEU A 499 2.04 15.11 -21.55
C LEU A 499 1.23 14.42 -22.64
N VAL A 500 1.53 13.13 -22.85
CA VAL A 500 0.83 12.29 -23.83
C VAL A 500 0.07 11.21 -23.07
N GLN A 501 -1.22 11.05 -23.35
CA GLN A 501 -2.03 10.02 -22.73
C GLN A 501 -1.52 8.60 -23.11
N ASN A 502 -1.70 7.64 -22.20
CA ASN A 502 -1.48 6.23 -22.49
C ASN A 502 -2.42 5.75 -23.61
N PRO A 503 -1.92 4.92 -24.55
CA PRO A 503 -2.75 4.46 -25.67
C PRO A 503 -4.04 3.78 -25.20
N GLY A 504 -5.18 4.15 -25.77
CA GLY A 504 -6.50 3.57 -25.45
C GLY A 504 -7.39 4.44 -24.56
N TYR A 505 -6.85 5.49 -23.94
CA TYR A 505 -7.59 6.44 -23.10
C TYR A 505 -7.86 7.78 -23.78
#